data_AF-A0A258W5M5-F1
#
_entry.id   AF-A0A258W5M5-F1
#
_cell.length_a   1.000
_cell.length_b   1.000
_cell.length_c   1.000
_cell.angle_alpha   90.00
_cell.angle_beta   90.00
_cell.angle_gamma   90.00
#
_symmetry.space_group_name_H-M   'P 1'
#
loop_
_entity.id
_entity.type
_entity.pdbx_description
1 polymer ?
#
loop_
_entity_poly.entity_id
_entity_poly.type
_entity_poly.pdbx_seq_one_letter_code
_entity_poly.pdbx_strand_id
1 'polypeptide(L)'
;MKRKPWPLIVLALLHFFAPLGNIVANSILAKVTIETYIKALFHPDELVRTFIFLCIPILGGILIYICKKWSYYLYLLVMVFPFSYSYLSWQSQPTIELGIYLIAFYLINLLVVGYFILPQVRQVYFDPRLRWWETKPRFKADFETEFTWVDQKGRGEIKNLSEGGLLIETDLKMNTMGRIDIDFKYKEQNYALKGEIVYSKNSNGRFGYGVSLLTSEEERQTVKRLISVMSEQGLLITGRAPTQEDTFSYWVKRLLTQRKGWVPETNNKGR
;
A
#
# COMPACT_ATOMS: atom_id res chain seq x y z
N MET A 1 8.54 5.00 6.79
CA MET A 1 8.31 3.68 7.41
C MET A 1 7.19 2.97 6.64
N LYS A 2 7.28 1.64 6.46
CA LYS A 2 6.55 0.86 5.45
C LYS A 2 5.35 0.06 6.02
N ARG A 3 4.53 0.62 6.91
CA ARG A 3 3.40 -0.13 7.47
C ARG A 3 2.15 0.11 6.62
N LYS A 4 1.65 -0.96 6.00
CA LYS A 4 0.39 -0.93 5.25
C LYS A 4 -0.81 -0.79 6.21
N PRO A 5 -1.98 -0.34 5.74
CA PRO A 5 -3.18 -0.23 6.56
C PRO A 5 -3.62 -1.59 7.15
N TRP A 6 -4.10 -1.60 8.38
CA TRP A 6 -4.58 -2.81 9.06
C TRP A 6 -5.69 -3.57 8.35
N PRO A 7 -6.72 -2.93 7.76
CA PRO A 7 -7.75 -3.66 7.02
C PRO A 7 -7.15 -4.54 5.92
N LEU A 8 -6.13 -4.03 5.22
CA LEU A 8 -5.44 -4.79 4.18
C LEU A 8 -4.68 -5.99 4.76
N ILE A 9 -3.94 -5.77 5.85
CA ILE A 9 -3.15 -6.82 6.51
C ILE A 9 -4.08 -7.93 7.01
N VAL A 10 -5.17 -7.56 7.68
CA VAL A 10 -6.16 -8.53 8.20
C VAL A 10 -6.80 -9.32 7.06
N LEU A 11 -7.26 -8.66 5.99
CA LEU A 11 -7.85 -9.35 4.83
C LEU A 11 -6.87 -10.31 4.15
N ALA A 12 -5.60 -9.93 4.02
CA ALA A 12 -4.56 -10.81 3.50
C ALA A 12 -4.33 -12.00 4.44
N LEU A 13 -4.20 -11.77 5.75
CA LEU A 13 -4.01 -12.83 6.75
C LEU A 13 -5.16 -13.83 6.78
N LEU A 14 -6.41 -13.35 6.66
CA LEU A 14 -7.57 -14.25 6.55
C LEU A 14 -7.44 -15.21 5.37
N HIS A 15 -6.92 -14.74 4.23
CA HIS A 15 -6.64 -15.60 3.08
C HIS A 15 -5.48 -16.58 3.32
N PHE A 16 -4.41 -16.13 4.00
CA PHE A 16 -3.30 -17.01 4.37
C PHE A 16 -3.74 -18.14 5.33
N PHE A 17 -4.66 -17.85 6.25
CA PHE A 17 -5.19 -18.82 7.20
C PHE A 17 -6.41 -19.61 6.69
N ALA A 18 -6.99 -19.22 5.56
CA ALA A 18 -8.15 -19.90 4.98
C ALA A 18 -7.93 -21.41 4.76
N PRO A 19 -6.76 -21.90 4.30
CA PRO A 19 -6.52 -23.33 4.18
C PRO A 19 -6.62 -24.09 5.51
N LEU A 20 -6.09 -23.52 6.60
CA LEU A 20 -6.21 -24.13 7.94
C LEU A 20 -7.67 -24.15 8.40
N GLY A 21 -8.39 -23.04 8.20
CA GLY A 21 -9.82 -22.96 8.46
C GLY A 21 -10.61 -24.02 7.68
N ASN A 22 -10.29 -24.21 6.40
CA ASN A 22 -10.90 -25.23 5.55
C ASN A 22 -10.59 -26.65 6.05
N ILE A 23 -9.36 -26.95 6.48
CA ILE A 23 -9.01 -28.26 7.04
C ILE A 23 -9.86 -28.54 8.29
N VAL A 24 -9.91 -27.60 9.22
CA VAL A 24 -10.67 -27.74 10.47
C VAL A 24 -12.17 -27.91 10.16
N ALA A 25 -12.75 -27.01 9.36
CA ALA A 25 -14.16 -27.05 9.02
C ALA A 25 -14.56 -28.35 8.32
N ASN A 26 -13.79 -28.79 7.32
CA ASN A 26 -14.11 -30.03 6.61
C ASN A 26 -13.90 -31.29 7.46
N SER A 27 -12.92 -31.32 8.37
CA SER A 27 -12.76 -32.44 9.30
C SER A 27 -13.97 -32.60 10.23
N ILE A 28 -14.52 -31.48 10.72
CA ILE A 28 -15.74 -31.45 11.55
C ILE A 28 -16.95 -31.91 10.74
N LEU A 29 -17.14 -31.37 9.54
CA LEU A 29 -18.26 -31.74 8.66
C LEU A 29 -18.22 -33.21 8.26
N ALA A 30 -17.04 -33.73 7.95
CA ALA A 30 -16.83 -35.14 7.62
C ALA A 30 -16.84 -36.06 8.84
N LYS A 31 -16.90 -35.51 10.07
CA LYS A 31 -16.87 -36.26 11.34
C LYS A 31 -15.64 -37.16 11.48
N VAL A 32 -14.49 -36.70 10.99
CA VAL A 32 -13.20 -37.40 11.10
C VAL A 32 -12.20 -36.58 11.89
N THR A 33 -11.16 -37.22 12.41
CA THR A 33 -10.07 -36.49 13.07
C THR A 33 -9.29 -35.65 12.04
N ILE A 34 -8.67 -34.55 12.52
CA ILE A 34 -7.83 -33.69 11.68
C ILE A 34 -6.69 -34.50 11.05
N GLU A 35 -6.09 -35.44 11.79
CA GLU A 35 -5.02 -36.29 11.27
C GLU A 35 -5.49 -37.17 10.10
N THR A 36 -6.64 -37.83 10.25
CA THR A 36 -7.24 -38.63 9.17
C THR A 36 -7.55 -37.77 7.95
N TYR A 37 -8.07 -36.56 8.16
CA TYR A 37 -8.38 -35.64 7.07
C TYR A 37 -7.13 -35.17 6.33
N ILE A 38 -6.06 -34.82 7.06
CA ILE A 38 -4.77 -34.44 6.46
C ILE A 38 -4.22 -35.59 5.62
N LYS A 39 -4.26 -36.84 6.11
CA LYS A 39 -3.85 -38.01 5.32
C LYS A 39 -4.66 -38.14 4.03
N ALA A 40 -5.97 -37.92 4.10
CA ALA A 40 -6.85 -37.96 2.92
C ALA A 40 -6.54 -36.86 1.90
N LEU A 41 -6.17 -35.64 2.34
CA LEU A 41 -5.80 -34.54 1.44
C LEU A 41 -4.58 -34.86 0.55
N PHE A 42 -3.64 -35.66 1.05
CA PHE A 42 -2.44 -36.03 0.29
C PHE A 42 -2.59 -37.36 -0.46
N HIS A 43 -3.80 -37.92 -0.54
CA HIS A 43 -4.09 -39.04 -1.42
C HIS A 43 -3.94 -38.61 -2.89
N PRO A 44 -3.36 -39.44 -3.79
CA PRO A 44 -3.14 -39.09 -5.20
C PRO A 44 -4.37 -38.50 -5.91
N ASP A 45 -5.54 -39.05 -5.64
CA ASP A 45 -6.81 -38.61 -6.25
C ASP A 45 -7.27 -37.22 -5.80
N GLU A 46 -6.85 -36.78 -4.60
CA GLU A 46 -7.25 -35.49 -4.02
C GLU A 46 -6.19 -34.40 -4.23
N LEU A 47 -5.03 -34.70 -4.82
CA LEU A 47 -3.93 -33.74 -4.94
C LEU A 47 -4.31 -32.45 -5.67
N VAL A 48 -5.12 -32.55 -6.73
CA VAL A 48 -5.59 -31.37 -7.47
C VAL A 48 -6.45 -30.47 -6.59
N ARG A 49 -7.37 -31.07 -5.83
CA ARG A 49 -8.22 -30.35 -4.87
C ARG A 49 -7.36 -29.71 -3.80
N THR A 50 -6.46 -30.47 -3.20
CA THR A 50 -5.56 -29.99 -2.15
C THR A 50 -4.72 -28.83 -2.63
N PHE A 51 -4.16 -28.91 -3.84
CA PHE A 51 -3.43 -27.80 -4.45
C PHE A 51 -4.30 -26.56 -4.59
N ILE A 52 -5.52 -26.69 -5.12
CA ILE A 52 -6.46 -25.57 -5.27
C ILE A 52 -6.75 -24.93 -3.91
N PHE A 53 -7.20 -25.70 -2.92
CA PHE A 53 -7.66 -25.13 -1.64
C PHE A 53 -6.52 -24.74 -0.68
N LEU A 54 -5.29 -25.20 -0.92
CA LEU A 54 -4.11 -24.79 -0.15
C LEU A 54 -3.42 -23.59 -0.80
N CYS A 55 -3.12 -23.65 -2.08
CA CYS A 55 -2.27 -22.66 -2.76
C CYS A 55 -3.06 -21.43 -3.22
N ILE A 56 -4.28 -21.61 -3.73
CA ILE A 56 -5.06 -20.51 -4.32
C ILE A 56 -5.43 -19.44 -3.27
N PRO A 57 -5.90 -19.78 -2.05
CA PRO A 57 -6.15 -18.76 -1.04
C PRO A 57 -4.90 -17.99 -0.64
N ILE A 58 -3.75 -18.68 -0.49
CA ILE A 58 -2.46 -18.03 -0.18
C ILE A 58 -2.09 -17.04 -1.29
N LEU A 59 -2.19 -17.46 -2.56
CA LEU A 59 -1.97 -16.59 -3.71
C LEU A 59 -2.94 -15.40 -3.70
N GLY A 60 -4.21 -15.62 -3.37
CA GLY A 60 -5.21 -14.58 -3.21
C GLY A 60 -4.83 -13.55 -2.14
N GLY A 61 -4.33 -14.01 -0.98
CA GLY A 61 -3.81 -13.16 0.09
C GLY A 61 -2.62 -12.31 -0.36
N ILE A 62 -1.69 -12.89 -1.12
CA ILE A 62 -0.56 -12.17 -1.72
C ILE A 62 -1.05 -11.09 -2.69
N LEU A 63 -2.00 -11.42 -3.57
CA LEU A 63 -2.53 -10.50 -4.58
C LEU A 63 -3.28 -9.32 -3.96
N ILE A 64 -4.07 -9.58 -2.90
CA ILE A 64 -4.69 -8.52 -2.08
C ILE A 64 -3.59 -7.65 -1.48
N TYR A 65 -2.61 -8.26 -0.82
CA TYR A 65 -1.53 -7.52 -0.15
C TYR A 65 -0.74 -6.61 -1.11
N ILE A 66 -0.54 -7.00 -2.37
CA ILE A 66 0.17 -6.19 -3.38
C ILE A 66 -0.53 -4.85 -3.68
N CYS A 67 -1.86 -4.77 -3.61
CA CYS A 67 -2.64 -3.54 -3.85
C CYS A 67 -2.33 -2.84 -5.18
N LYS A 68 -2.14 -3.60 -6.26
CA LYS A 68 -2.00 -3.04 -7.62
C LYS A 68 -3.28 -3.29 -8.40
N LYS A 69 -3.61 -2.42 -9.34
CA LYS A 69 -4.80 -2.58 -10.19
C LYS A 69 -4.84 -3.95 -10.88
N TRP A 70 -3.70 -4.41 -11.40
CA TRP A 70 -3.61 -5.73 -12.03
C TRP A 70 -3.75 -6.90 -11.05
N SER A 71 -3.30 -6.74 -9.80
CA SER A 71 -3.39 -7.82 -8.80
C SER A 71 -4.83 -8.10 -8.42
N TYR A 72 -5.71 -7.10 -8.51
CA TYR A 72 -7.15 -7.27 -8.32
C TYR A 72 -7.81 -8.10 -9.43
N TYR A 73 -7.52 -7.82 -10.70
CA TYR A 73 -8.04 -8.63 -11.81
C TYR A 73 -7.53 -10.07 -11.76
N LEU A 74 -6.24 -10.24 -11.43
CA LEU A 74 -5.65 -11.57 -11.27
C LEU A 74 -6.26 -12.30 -10.07
N TYR A 75 -6.55 -11.61 -8.97
CA TYR A 75 -7.24 -12.20 -7.82
C TYR A 75 -8.60 -12.76 -8.23
N LEU A 76 -9.42 -11.99 -8.95
CA LEU A 76 -10.72 -12.45 -9.42
C LEU A 76 -10.61 -13.69 -10.30
N LEU A 77 -9.68 -13.68 -11.26
CA LEU A 77 -9.44 -14.82 -12.15
C LEU A 77 -9.02 -16.06 -11.36
N VAL A 78 -8.10 -15.91 -10.41
CA VAL A 78 -7.60 -17.00 -9.57
C VAL A 78 -8.71 -17.58 -8.67
N MET A 79 -9.63 -16.75 -8.18
CA MET A 79 -10.76 -17.20 -7.36
C MET A 79 -11.86 -17.95 -8.15
N VAL A 80 -11.85 -17.90 -9.49
CA VAL A 80 -12.75 -18.72 -10.32
C VAL A 80 -12.44 -20.20 -10.14
N PHE A 81 -11.17 -20.59 -10.00
CA PHE A 81 -10.77 -22.00 -9.87
C PHE A 81 -11.41 -22.73 -8.66
N PRO A 82 -11.23 -22.25 -7.40
CA PRO A 82 -11.89 -22.89 -6.26
C PRO A 82 -13.42 -22.81 -6.37
N PHE A 83 -13.97 -21.77 -6.99
CA PHE A 83 -15.41 -21.64 -7.23
C PHE A 83 -15.93 -22.74 -8.16
N SER A 84 -15.35 -22.86 -9.34
CA SER A 84 -15.71 -23.88 -10.32
C SER A 84 -15.55 -25.28 -9.74
N TYR A 85 -14.44 -25.55 -9.03
CA TYR A 85 -14.25 -26.85 -8.39
C TYR A 85 -15.33 -27.14 -7.34
N SER A 86 -15.60 -26.19 -6.44
CA SER A 86 -16.62 -26.35 -5.39
C SER A 86 -18.01 -26.55 -5.97
N TYR A 87 -18.34 -25.80 -7.04
CA TYR A 87 -19.62 -25.90 -7.73
C TYR A 87 -19.80 -27.25 -8.43
N LEU A 88 -18.79 -27.73 -9.16
CA LEU A 88 -18.82 -29.04 -9.81
C LEU A 88 -18.90 -30.17 -8.79
N SER A 89 -18.17 -30.06 -7.66
CA SER A 89 -18.25 -31.02 -6.56
C SER A 89 -19.62 -31.02 -5.89
N TRP A 90 -20.32 -29.89 -5.84
CA TRP A 90 -21.69 -29.85 -5.35
C TRP A 90 -22.67 -30.45 -6.36
N GLN A 91 -22.49 -30.21 -7.66
CA GLN A 91 -23.34 -30.81 -8.69
C GLN A 91 -23.26 -32.34 -8.73
N SER A 92 -22.11 -32.94 -8.41
CA SER A 92 -21.96 -34.39 -8.35
C SER A 92 -22.64 -35.01 -7.13
N GLN A 93 -22.82 -34.24 -6.04
CA GLN A 93 -23.45 -34.68 -4.80
C GLN A 93 -24.34 -33.56 -4.23
N PRO A 94 -25.47 -33.24 -4.89
CA PRO A 94 -26.24 -32.05 -4.57
C PRO A 94 -27.02 -32.26 -3.27
N THR A 95 -26.50 -31.67 -2.20
CA THR A 95 -27.23 -31.55 -0.92
C THR A 95 -27.49 -30.08 -0.63
N ILE A 96 -28.61 -29.81 0.08
CA ILE A 96 -28.99 -28.46 0.49
C ILE A 96 -27.91 -27.85 1.40
N GLU A 97 -27.39 -28.64 2.33
CA GLU A 97 -26.36 -28.22 3.28
C GLU A 97 -25.10 -27.73 2.56
N LEU A 98 -24.55 -28.54 1.63
CA LEU A 98 -23.39 -28.16 0.83
C LEU A 98 -23.66 -26.93 -0.04
N GLY A 99 -24.87 -26.82 -0.60
CA GLY A 99 -25.29 -25.65 -1.37
C GLY A 99 -25.29 -24.36 -0.53
N ILE A 100 -25.81 -24.42 0.70
CA ILE A 100 -25.81 -23.27 1.62
C ILE A 100 -24.38 -22.89 1.99
N TYR A 101 -23.51 -23.85 2.31
CA TYR A 101 -22.10 -23.56 2.62
C TYR A 101 -21.36 -22.94 1.44
N LEU A 102 -21.61 -23.43 0.22
CA LEU A 102 -21.08 -22.86 -1.01
C LEU A 102 -21.49 -21.39 -1.14
N ILE A 103 -22.80 -21.10 -1.06
CA ILE A 103 -23.32 -19.74 -1.19
C ILE A 103 -22.74 -18.83 -0.10
N ALA A 104 -22.74 -19.27 1.16
CA ALA A 104 -22.22 -18.49 2.28
C ALA A 104 -20.73 -18.16 2.11
N PHE A 105 -19.91 -19.15 1.73
CA PHE A 105 -18.49 -18.97 1.49
C PHE A 105 -18.23 -17.96 0.37
N TYR A 106 -18.92 -18.07 -0.77
CA TYR A 106 -18.71 -17.15 -1.89
C TYR A 106 -19.32 -15.77 -1.67
N LEU A 107 -20.39 -15.67 -0.88
CA LEU A 107 -20.91 -14.38 -0.43
C LEU A 107 -19.88 -13.62 0.41
N ILE A 108 -19.19 -14.29 1.34
CA ILE A 108 -18.12 -13.67 2.13
C ILE A 108 -16.98 -13.20 1.20
N ASN A 109 -16.55 -14.03 0.24
CA ASN A 109 -15.53 -13.63 -0.73
C ASN A 109 -15.97 -12.42 -1.58
N LEU A 110 -17.23 -12.40 -2.02
CA LEU A 110 -17.81 -11.28 -2.76
C LEU A 110 -17.82 -9.99 -1.93
N LEU A 111 -18.13 -10.08 -0.63
CA LEU A 111 -18.07 -8.93 0.28
C LEU A 111 -16.64 -8.40 0.44
N VAL A 112 -15.65 -9.29 0.55
CA VAL A 112 -14.23 -8.90 0.62
C VAL A 112 -13.79 -8.20 -0.67
N VAL A 113 -14.17 -8.73 -1.83
CA VAL A 113 -13.92 -8.11 -3.13
C VAL A 113 -14.64 -6.76 -3.24
N GLY A 114 -15.91 -6.73 -2.90
CA GLY A 114 -16.78 -5.55 -2.96
C GLY A 114 -16.27 -4.40 -2.11
N TYR A 115 -15.62 -4.70 -0.98
CA TYR A 115 -14.95 -3.69 -0.16
C TYR A 115 -13.88 -2.91 -0.97
N PHE A 116 -13.07 -3.58 -1.80
CA PHE A 116 -12.05 -2.90 -2.63
C PHE A 116 -12.64 -2.14 -3.82
N ILE A 117 -13.88 -2.44 -4.22
CA ILE A 117 -14.59 -1.71 -5.28
C ILE A 117 -15.05 -0.33 -4.78
N LEU A 118 -15.31 -0.18 -3.47
CA LEU A 118 -15.77 1.08 -2.88
C LEU A 118 -14.85 2.23 -3.29
N PRO A 119 -15.37 3.33 -3.91
CA PRO A 119 -14.54 4.37 -4.49
C PRO A 119 -13.49 4.96 -3.54
N GLN A 120 -13.86 5.13 -2.26
CA GLN A 120 -12.98 5.66 -1.21
C GLN A 120 -11.81 4.72 -0.90
N VAL A 121 -12.09 3.42 -0.80
CA VAL A 121 -11.09 2.36 -0.60
C VAL A 121 -10.20 2.29 -1.85
N ARG A 122 -10.80 2.17 -3.03
CA ARG A 122 -10.11 2.06 -4.31
C ARG A 122 -9.12 3.20 -4.55
N GLN A 123 -9.50 4.45 -4.29
CA GLN A 123 -8.62 5.60 -4.47
C GLN A 123 -7.37 5.49 -3.60
N VAL A 124 -7.53 5.18 -2.31
CA VAL A 124 -6.41 5.13 -1.38
C VAL A 124 -5.48 3.94 -1.65
N TYR A 125 -6.01 2.78 -2.02
CA TYR A 125 -5.20 1.59 -2.27
C TYR A 125 -4.61 1.53 -3.69
N PHE A 126 -5.28 2.06 -4.72
CA PHE A 126 -4.84 1.90 -6.11
C PHE A 126 -4.20 3.15 -6.72
N ASP A 127 -4.31 4.33 -6.10
CA ASP A 127 -3.58 5.52 -6.52
C ASP A 127 -2.21 5.59 -5.80
N PRO A 128 -1.08 5.39 -6.51
CA PRO A 128 0.24 5.49 -5.91
C PRO A 128 0.50 6.80 -5.18
N ARG A 129 -0.15 7.90 -5.60
CA ARG A 129 0.01 9.23 -5.00
C ARG A 129 -0.63 9.34 -3.61
N LEU A 130 -1.64 8.53 -3.32
CA LEU A 130 -2.37 8.53 -2.05
C LEU A 130 -1.87 7.45 -1.08
N ARG A 131 -0.99 6.54 -1.53
CA ARG A 131 -0.40 5.49 -0.71
C ARG A 131 0.68 6.05 0.21
N TRP A 132 0.24 6.63 1.32
CA TRP A 132 1.11 7.16 2.37
C TRP A 132 2.11 6.11 2.88
N TRP A 133 1.75 4.82 2.88
CA TRP A 133 2.64 3.73 3.31
C TRP A 133 3.76 3.38 2.31
N GLU A 134 3.67 3.84 1.07
CA GLU A 134 4.74 3.71 0.06
C GLU A 134 5.54 5.00 -0.10
N THR A 135 5.02 6.12 0.39
CA THR A 135 5.68 7.42 0.25
C THR A 135 6.80 7.56 1.28
N LYS A 136 7.98 8.01 0.83
CA LYS A 136 9.09 8.31 1.74
C LYS A 136 8.72 9.49 2.64
N PRO A 137 9.13 9.50 3.93
CA PRO A 137 8.87 10.62 4.82
C PRO A 137 9.46 11.90 4.22
N ARG A 138 8.69 12.99 4.27
CA ARG A 138 9.12 14.33 3.86
C ARG A 138 9.39 15.16 5.12
N PHE A 139 10.39 16.02 5.07
CA PHE A 139 10.82 16.90 6.16
C PHE A 139 10.63 18.33 5.73
N LYS A 140 10.19 19.16 6.67
CA LYS A 140 9.98 20.59 6.50
C LYS A 140 11.34 21.22 6.31
N ALA A 141 11.53 21.75 5.13
CA ALA A 141 12.62 22.62 4.78
C ALA A 141 11.95 23.98 4.55
N ASP A 142 12.48 25.05 5.11
CA ASP A 142 12.11 26.43 4.76
C ASP A 142 13.44 27.18 4.71
N PHE A 143 14.30 26.78 3.79
CA PHE A 143 15.63 27.38 3.62
C PHE A 143 15.90 27.71 2.16
N GLU A 144 16.67 28.77 1.97
CA GLU A 144 17.01 29.31 0.66
C GLU A 144 17.89 28.33 -0.13
N THR A 145 17.70 28.34 -1.44
CA THR A 145 18.50 27.56 -2.38
C THR A 145 18.79 28.38 -3.63
N GLU A 146 19.98 28.17 -4.17
CA GLU A 146 20.33 28.58 -5.51
C GLU A 146 20.24 27.35 -6.41
N PHE A 147 19.77 27.53 -7.63
CA PHE A 147 19.68 26.42 -8.57
C PHE A 147 20.06 26.86 -9.97
N THR A 148 20.55 25.92 -10.75
CA THR A 148 20.82 26.09 -12.18
C THR A 148 19.92 25.12 -12.94
N TRP A 149 19.00 25.68 -13.72
CA TRP A 149 18.11 24.92 -14.59
C TRP A 149 18.48 25.21 -16.04
N VAL A 150 18.97 24.19 -16.74
CA VAL A 150 19.62 24.36 -18.05
C VAL A 150 20.79 25.33 -17.90
N ASP A 151 20.66 26.58 -18.36
CA ASP A 151 21.66 27.64 -18.23
C ASP A 151 21.15 28.85 -17.44
N GLN A 152 19.96 28.75 -16.85
CA GLN A 152 19.35 29.80 -16.06
C GLN A 152 19.64 29.56 -14.59
N LYS A 153 20.29 30.54 -13.96
CA LYS A 153 20.46 30.59 -12.51
C LYS A 153 19.22 31.22 -11.89
N GLY A 154 18.68 30.55 -10.88
CA GLY A 154 17.54 31.02 -10.11
C GLY A 154 17.81 30.91 -8.62
N ARG A 155 16.97 31.61 -7.86
CA ARG A 155 16.87 31.47 -6.41
C ARG A 155 15.48 30.98 -6.05
N GLY A 156 15.40 30.23 -4.98
CA GLY A 156 14.14 29.73 -4.47
C GLY A 156 14.27 29.28 -3.02
N GLU A 157 13.24 28.61 -2.56
CA GLU A 157 13.18 28.07 -1.22
C GLU A 157 12.80 26.60 -1.29
N ILE A 158 13.56 25.75 -0.60
CA ILE A 158 13.19 24.34 -0.46
C ILE A 158 12.11 24.29 0.61
N LYS A 159 10.90 23.87 0.24
CA LYS A 159 9.72 23.75 1.12
C LYS A 159 9.60 22.40 1.80
N ASN A 160 10.16 21.36 1.19
CA ASN A 160 10.31 20.07 1.82
C ASN A 160 11.36 19.20 1.14
N LEU A 161 11.90 18.23 1.88
CA LEU A 161 12.93 17.30 1.45
C LEU A 161 12.57 15.87 1.84
N SER A 162 12.91 14.90 0.99
CA SER A 162 12.87 13.46 1.27
C SER A 162 14.04 12.77 0.61
N GLU A 163 14.24 11.49 0.93
CA GLU A 163 15.38 10.71 0.40
C GLU A 163 15.34 10.55 -1.13
N GLY A 164 14.20 10.82 -1.79
CA GLY A 164 14.07 10.68 -3.24
C GLY A 164 13.75 11.98 -3.97
N GLY A 165 13.56 13.10 -3.27
CA GLY A 165 13.03 14.29 -3.90
C GLY A 165 12.79 15.43 -2.94
N LEU A 166 12.66 16.63 -3.49
CA LEU A 166 12.40 17.86 -2.77
C LEU A 166 11.37 18.73 -3.51
N LEU A 167 10.85 19.75 -2.84
CA LEU A 167 9.95 20.75 -3.41
C LEU A 167 10.64 22.11 -3.35
N ILE A 168 10.84 22.76 -4.49
CA ILE A 168 11.36 24.13 -4.60
C ILE A 168 10.21 25.06 -4.92
N GLU A 169 10.15 26.20 -4.25
CA GLU A 169 9.30 27.33 -4.61
C GLU A 169 10.15 28.49 -5.11
N THR A 170 9.83 29.02 -6.28
CA THR A 170 10.62 30.08 -6.94
C THR A 170 9.71 30.96 -7.79
N ASP A 171 10.19 32.15 -8.13
CA ASP A 171 9.52 33.07 -9.05
C ASP A 171 9.91 32.78 -10.51
N LEU A 172 10.95 31.95 -10.74
CA LEU A 172 11.37 31.54 -12.07
C LEU A 172 10.45 30.46 -12.64
N LYS A 173 9.82 30.76 -13.78
CA LYS A 173 8.99 29.79 -14.51
C LYS A 173 9.85 28.81 -15.31
N MET A 174 9.97 27.58 -14.80
CA MET A 174 10.59 26.43 -15.45
C MET A 174 9.55 25.51 -16.11
N ASN A 175 9.98 24.73 -17.11
CA ASN A 175 9.16 23.66 -17.67
C ASN A 175 9.33 22.35 -16.87
N THR A 176 8.32 21.48 -16.91
CA THR A 176 8.46 20.09 -16.47
C THR A 176 9.31 19.34 -17.51
N MET A 177 10.25 18.49 -17.09
CA MET A 177 11.23 17.73 -17.89
C MET A 177 12.66 18.28 -18.01
N GLY A 178 13.03 19.32 -17.26
CA GLY A 178 14.43 19.77 -17.20
C GLY A 178 15.23 19.16 -16.06
N ARG A 179 16.54 18.99 -16.29
CA ARG A 179 17.52 18.76 -15.22
C ARG A 179 17.79 20.04 -14.46
N ILE A 180 17.97 19.91 -13.15
CA ILE A 180 18.21 21.02 -12.24
C ILE A 180 19.33 20.63 -11.27
N ASP A 181 20.33 21.51 -11.18
CA ASP A 181 21.39 21.45 -10.18
C ASP A 181 20.99 22.40 -9.05
N ILE A 182 21.05 21.93 -7.80
CA ILE A 182 20.48 22.59 -6.63
C ILE A 182 21.57 22.69 -5.57
N ASP A 183 21.89 23.91 -5.20
CA ASP A 183 22.84 24.24 -4.16
C ASP A 183 22.12 24.90 -2.99
N PHE A 184 22.36 24.40 -1.78
CA PHE A 184 21.82 25.01 -0.57
C PHE A 184 22.75 24.80 0.61
N LYS A 185 22.64 25.70 1.58
CA LYS A 185 23.31 25.58 2.87
C LYS A 185 22.27 25.17 3.91
N TYR A 186 22.58 24.12 4.67
CA TYR A 186 21.80 23.76 5.85
C TYR A 186 22.73 23.66 7.05
N LYS A 187 22.51 24.51 8.05
CA LYS A 187 23.47 24.76 9.15
C LYS A 187 24.83 25.20 8.58
N GLU A 188 25.92 24.53 8.97
CA GLU A 188 27.28 24.81 8.49
C GLU A 188 27.73 23.88 7.36
N GLN A 189 26.80 23.18 6.71
CA GLN A 189 27.12 22.27 5.61
C GLN A 189 26.48 22.75 4.30
N ASN A 190 27.27 22.71 3.23
CA ASN A 190 26.82 22.97 1.87
C ASN A 190 26.43 21.64 1.23
N TYR A 191 25.31 21.64 0.51
CA TYR A 191 24.79 20.51 -0.23
C TYR A 191 24.61 20.90 -1.68
N ALA A 192 25.15 20.09 -2.57
CA ALA A 192 24.96 20.18 -4.01
C ALA A 192 24.24 18.90 -4.46
N LEU A 193 23.03 19.04 -4.98
CA LEU A 193 22.18 17.92 -5.42
C LEU A 193 21.75 18.12 -6.86
N LYS A 194 21.62 17.02 -7.59
CA LYS A 194 21.10 17.03 -8.97
C LYS A 194 19.74 16.36 -9.03
N GLY A 195 18.87 16.82 -9.91
CA GLY A 195 17.54 16.25 -10.06
C GLY A 195 16.83 16.57 -11.36
N GLU A 196 15.62 16.05 -11.49
CA GLU A 196 14.72 16.29 -12.62
C GLU A 196 13.37 16.82 -12.13
N ILE A 197 12.84 17.81 -12.83
CA ILE A 197 11.53 18.40 -12.52
C ILE A 197 10.43 17.44 -12.97
N VAL A 198 9.75 16.80 -12.01
CA VAL A 198 8.68 15.81 -12.25
C VAL A 198 7.28 16.33 -11.96
N TYR A 199 7.18 17.50 -11.34
CA TYR A 199 5.90 18.10 -10.95
C TYR A 199 6.02 19.62 -10.94
N SER A 200 4.96 20.32 -11.37
CA SER A 200 4.82 21.75 -11.22
C SER A 200 3.45 22.12 -10.66
N LYS A 201 3.42 23.16 -9.83
CA LYS A 201 2.21 23.78 -9.31
C LYS A 201 2.38 25.29 -9.35
N ASN A 202 1.36 26.00 -9.80
CA ASN A 202 1.32 27.45 -9.68
C ASN A 202 0.41 27.82 -8.51
N SER A 203 0.88 28.68 -7.62
CA SER A 203 0.13 29.15 -6.45
C SER A 203 0.47 30.61 -6.19
N ASN A 204 -0.53 31.50 -6.29
CA ASN A 204 -0.44 32.91 -5.90
C ASN A 204 0.82 33.65 -6.43
N GLY A 205 1.19 33.43 -7.70
CA GLY A 205 2.31 34.11 -8.34
C GLY A 205 3.68 33.48 -8.10
N ARG A 206 3.77 32.42 -7.28
CA ARG A 206 4.98 31.59 -7.14
C ARG A 206 4.81 30.23 -7.80
N PHE A 207 5.91 29.71 -8.32
CA PHE A 207 5.97 28.41 -8.97
C PHE A 207 6.62 27.38 -8.05
N GLY A 208 5.86 26.34 -7.71
CA GLY A 208 6.32 25.19 -6.95
C GLY A 208 6.71 24.03 -7.87
N TYR A 209 7.92 23.51 -7.72
CA TYR A 209 8.48 22.43 -8.53
C TYR A 209 8.90 21.24 -7.68
N GLY A 210 8.30 20.08 -7.95
CA GLY A 210 8.73 18.82 -7.37
C GLY A 210 9.92 18.27 -8.15
N VAL A 211 11.06 18.12 -7.48
CA VAL A 211 12.30 17.62 -8.06
C VAL A 211 12.54 16.20 -7.56
N SER A 212 12.74 15.26 -8.50
CA SER A 212 13.22 13.91 -8.21
C SER A 212 14.74 13.91 -8.23
N LEU A 213 15.39 13.46 -7.16
CA LEU A 213 16.84 13.52 -7.07
C LEU A 213 17.49 12.42 -7.91
N LEU A 214 18.51 12.79 -8.69
CA LEU A 214 19.40 11.89 -9.42
C LEU A 214 20.63 11.61 -8.56
N THR A 215 20.46 10.88 -7.45
CA THR A 215 21.56 10.64 -6.51
C THR A 215 22.42 9.46 -6.90
N SER A 216 23.74 9.64 -6.91
CA SER A 216 24.71 8.55 -6.75
C SER A 216 24.59 7.91 -5.35
N GLU A 217 25.23 6.76 -5.12
CA GLU A 217 25.13 6.09 -3.80
C GLU A 217 25.77 6.94 -2.68
N GLU A 218 26.81 7.72 -2.98
CA GLU A 218 27.43 8.66 -2.05
C GLU A 218 26.50 9.84 -1.71
N GLU A 219 25.92 10.48 -2.73
CA GLU A 219 24.95 11.57 -2.55
C GLU A 219 23.72 11.09 -1.77
N ARG A 220 23.29 9.86 -2.01
CA ARG A 220 22.19 9.24 -1.27
C ARG A 220 22.50 9.09 0.21
N GLN A 221 23.73 8.72 0.56
CA GLN A 221 24.16 8.66 1.96
C GLN A 221 24.20 10.06 2.59
N THR A 222 24.65 11.06 1.85
CA THR A 222 24.63 12.47 2.30
C THR A 222 23.20 12.95 2.57
N VAL A 223 22.26 12.69 1.66
CA VAL A 223 20.84 13.02 1.84
C VAL A 223 20.24 12.26 3.02
N LYS A 224 20.59 10.98 3.22
CA LYS A 224 20.14 10.20 4.40
C LYS A 224 20.64 10.80 5.70
N ARG A 225 21.90 11.24 5.77
CA ARG A 225 22.46 11.91 6.96
C ARG A 225 21.74 13.22 7.25
N LEU A 226 21.52 14.05 6.23
CA LEU A 226 20.75 15.29 6.34
C LEU A 226 19.34 15.02 6.89
N ILE A 227 18.65 14.03 6.32
CA ILE A 227 17.32 13.60 6.77
C ILE A 227 17.33 13.10 8.23
N SER A 228 18.36 12.36 8.63
CA SER A 228 18.51 11.91 10.02
C SER A 228 18.57 13.11 10.97
N VAL A 229 19.40 14.10 10.65
CA VAL A 229 19.51 15.34 11.42
C VAL A 229 18.17 16.09 11.48
N MET A 230 17.47 16.21 10.35
CA MET A 230 16.14 16.85 10.32
C MET A 230 15.09 16.06 11.13
N SER A 231 15.18 14.73 11.14
CA SER A 231 14.30 13.85 11.90
C SER A 231 14.50 14.00 13.41
N GLU A 232 15.74 14.09 13.88
CA GLU A 232 16.08 14.34 15.28
C GLU A 232 15.56 15.70 15.76
N GLN A 233 15.46 16.67 14.85
CA GLN A 233 14.91 18.00 15.11
C GLN A 233 13.37 18.07 15.05
N GLY A 234 12.69 16.95 14.78
CA GLY A 234 11.23 16.93 14.71
C GLY A 234 10.64 17.66 13.49
N LEU A 235 11.45 17.90 12.45
CA LEU A 235 11.01 18.60 11.23
C LEU A 235 10.17 17.71 10.29
N LEU A 236 9.71 16.55 10.72
CA LEU A 236 8.94 15.65 9.86
C LEU A 236 7.63 16.32 9.42
N ILE A 237 7.48 16.59 8.12
CA ILE A 237 6.17 16.93 7.54
C ILE A 237 5.38 15.64 7.55
N THR A 238 4.41 15.58 8.44
CA THR A 238 3.53 14.43 8.56
C THR A 238 2.68 14.29 7.29
N GLY A 239 3.19 13.56 6.30
CA GLY A 239 2.39 12.52 5.67
C GLY A 239 2.19 11.44 6.73
N ARG A 240 1.31 11.70 7.72
CA ARG A 240 1.06 10.98 8.97
C ARG A 240 2.28 10.18 9.49
N ALA A 241 3.06 10.77 10.40
CA ALA A 241 4.00 9.98 11.20
C ALA A 241 3.23 8.83 11.86
N PRO A 242 3.78 7.61 11.98
CA PRO A 242 3.10 6.55 12.68
C PRO A 242 2.82 7.00 14.11
N THR A 243 1.55 7.18 14.41
CA THR A 243 1.05 7.60 15.73
C THR A 243 0.62 6.37 16.52
N GLN A 244 0.30 6.52 17.81
CA GLN A 244 -0.38 5.45 18.56
C GLN A 244 -1.67 4.99 17.85
N GLU A 245 -2.25 5.85 17.01
CA GLU A 245 -3.43 5.53 16.23
C GLU A 245 -3.21 4.50 15.12
N ASP A 246 -1.96 4.21 14.78
CA ASP A 246 -1.56 3.23 13.77
C ASP A 246 -1.25 1.85 14.37
N THR A 247 -1.45 1.69 15.68
CA THR A 247 -1.34 0.38 16.35
C THR A 247 -2.57 -0.49 16.08
N PHE A 248 -2.38 -1.82 16.03
CA PHE A 248 -3.48 -2.77 15.83
C PHE A 248 -4.55 -2.62 16.90
N SER A 249 -4.15 -2.51 18.17
CA SER A 249 -5.05 -2.36 19.30
C SER A 249 -5.89 -1.09 19.20
N TYR A 250 -5.29 0.04 18.81
CA TYR A 250 -6.05 1.26 18.58
C TYR A 250 -7.01 1.12 17.39
N TRP A 251 -6.57 0.52 16.29
CA TRP A 251 -7.42 0.27 15.13
C TRP A 251 -8.64 -0.59 15.48
N VAL A 252 -8.45 -1.71 16.22
CA VAL A 252 -9.54 -2.56 16.72
C VAL A 252 -10.46 -1.80 17.66
N LYS A 253 -9.90 -1.07 18.64
CA LYS A 253 -10.69 -0.25 19.57
C LYS A 253 -11.55 0.75 18.81
N ARG A 254 -10.99 1.44 17.82
CA ARG A 254 -11.69 2.41 16.97
C ARG A 254 -12.78 1.76 16.12
N LEU A 255 -12.51 0.58 15.57
CA LEU A 255 -13.48 -0.20 14.79
C LEU A 255 -14.69 -0.59 15.64
N LEU A 256 -14.46 -1.09 16.86
CA LEU A 256 -15.53 -1.57 17.73
C LEU A 256 -16.31 -0.44 18.40
N THR A 257 -15.62 0.60 18.88
CA THR A 257 -16.25 1.69 19.67
C THR A 257 -16.83 2.79 18.79
N GLN A 258 -16.12 3.19 17.73
CA GLN A 258 -16.51 4.33 16.90
C GLN A 258 -17.09 3.92 15.55
N ARG A 259 -17.05 2.63 15.20
CA ARG A 259 -17.41 2.11 13.86
C ARG A 259 -16.61 2.78 12.73
N LYS A 260 -15.38 3.22 13.04
CA LYS A 260 -14.46 3.90 12.12
C LYS A 260 -13.20 3.07 11.90
N GLY A 261 -12.48 3.35 10.81
CA GLY A 261 -11.22 2.68 10.48
C GLY A 261 -11.36 1.46 9.56
N TRP A 262 -12.59 1.10 9.17
CA TRP A 262 -12.81 0.13 8.09
C TRP A 262 -12.53 0.74 6.72
N VAL A 263 -13.00 1.97 6.46
CA VAL A 263 -12.70 2.73 5.24
C VAL A 263 -11.59 3.74 5.53
N PRO A 264 -10.59 3.90 4.64
CA PRO A 264 -9.58 4.93 4.81
C PRO A 264 -10.22 6.33 4.72
N GLU A 265 -9.96 7.18 5.72
CA GLU A 265 -10.42 8.56 5.71
C GLU A 265 -9.48 9.38 4.83
N THR A 266 -9.97 9.88 3.69
CA THR A 266 -9.25 10.89 2.92
C THR A 266 -9.55 12.24 3.54
N ASN A 267 -8.51 12.95 3.99
CA ASN A 267 -8.65 14.29 4.54
C ASN A 267 -8.84 15.29 3.38
N ASN A 268 -9.96 15.16 2.66
CA ASN A 268 -10.33 16.03 1.54
C ASN A 268 -10.95 17.36 2.02
N LYS A 269 -10.68 17.77 3.26
CA LYS A 269 -10.97 19.12 3.74
C LYS A 269 -9.89 20.07 3.20
N GLY A 270 -10.00 20.46 1.94
CA GLY A 270 -9.12 21.46 1.33
C GLY A 270 -8.79 21.16 -0.13
N ARG A 271 -9.77 21.35 -1.01
CA ARG A 271 -9.55 21.81 -2.38
C ARG A 271 -10.44 23.01 -2.60
#